data_AF-A0A6F8T830-F1
#
_entry.id   AF-A0A6F8T830-F1
#
_cell.length_a   1.000
_cell.length_b   1.000
_cell.length_c   1.000
_cell.angle_alpha   90.00
_cell.angle_beta   90.00
_cell.angle_gamma   90.00
#
_symmetry.space_group_name_H-M   'P 1'
#
loop_
_entity.id
_entity.type
_entity.pdbx_description
1 polymer ?
#
loop_
_entity_poly.entity_id
_entity_poly.type
_entity_poly.pdbx_seq_one_letter_code
_entity_poly.pdbx_strand_id
1 'polypeptide(L)'
;MAVLVNTVPLIVYPLALISGQEKHDKWRFLALLLGMTGILLIIGINTAGLYSSWTLLAMITPLGFALCSLYIGAKQPQELNSLQAASGMLLTASILLIPMVINQHAFYSLSGPLTVVKQIIILEIILSSLGYLLFFILIRMAGPVFYSLTGGIVSLTGLFWGYLVFGETPTSVQSVAVALVIFSLFLLSWRQSRQTQGA
;
A
#
# COMPACT_ATOMS: atom_id res chain seq x y z
N MET A 1 9.41 -6.18 -8.27
CA MET A 1 8.97 -5.63 -6.97
C MET A 1 7.61 -4.91 -7.06
N ALA A 2 7.42 -3.93 -7.95
CA ALA A 2 6.14 -3.21 -8.07
C ALA A 2 4.90 -4.11 -8.31
N VAL A 3 5.01 -5.17 -9.14
CA VAL A 3 3.89 -6.11 -9.38
C VAL A 3 3.49 -6.88 -8.11
N LEU A 4 4.47 -7.30 -7.30
CA LEU A 4 4.24 -8.10 -6.08
C LEU A 4 3.61 -7.27 -4.96
N VAL A 5 4.01 -6.00 -4.82
CA VAL A 5 3.39 -5.06 -3.88
C VAL A 5 1.93 -4.76 -4.26
N ASN A 6 1.59 -4.80 -5.54
CA ASN A 6 0.20 -4.61 -5.97
C ASN A 6 -0.68 -5.86 -5.81
N THR A 7 -0.10 -6.99 -5.38
CA THR A 7 -0.86 -8.19 -4.98
C THR A 7 -1.35 -8.12 -3.53
N VAL A 8 -0.94 -7.11 -2.74
CA VAL A 8 -1.41 -6.87 -1.36
C VAL A 8 -2.94 -6.98 -1.21
N PRO A 9 -3.77 -6.32 -2.05
CA PRO A 9 -5.21 -6.31 -1.84
C PRO A 9 -5.86 -7.70 -1.95
N LEU A 10 -5.31 -8.58 -2.79
CA LEU A 10 -5.77 -9.96 -2.96
C LEU A 10 -5.49 -10.84 -1.76
N ILE A 11 -4.48 -10.51 -0.96
CA ILE A 11 -4.13 -11.26 0.25
C ILE A 11 -4.87 -10.66 1.45
N VAL A 12 -4.96 -9.32 1.51
CA VAL A 12 -5.68 -8.59 2.57
C VAL A 12 -7.14 -9.01 2.63
N TYR A 13 -7.83 -9.11 1.49
CA TYR A 13 -9.27 -9.40 1.47
C TYR A 13 -9.67 -10.78 2.03
N PRO A 14 -9.11 -11.92 1.56
CA PRO A 14 -9.42 -13.22 2.14
C PRO A 14 -8.99 -13.31 3.60
N LEU A 15 -7.86 -12.70 3.99
CA LEU A 15 -7.45 -12.64 5.39
C LEU A 15 -8.42 -11.80 6.25
N ALA A 16 -8.96 -10.71 5.71
CA ALA A 16 -9.98 -9.89 6.37
C ALA A 16 -11.30 -10.64 6.54
N LEU A 17 -11.66 -11.48 5.55
CA LEU A 17 -12.80 -12.39 5.61
C LEU A 17 -12.62 -13.45 6.70
N ILE A 18 -11.45 -14.10 6.72
CA ILE A 18 -11.11 -15.15 7.71
C ILE A 18 -11.04 -14.55 9.12
N SER A 19 -10.55 -13.32 9.25
CA SER A 19 -10.48 -12.59 10.51
C SER A 19 -11.84 -12.06 11.00
N GLY A 20 -12.93 -12.28 10.25
CA GLY A 20 -14.28 -11.83 10.63
C GLY A 20 -14.48 -10.31 10.65
N GLN A 21 -13.50 -9.55 10.15
CA GLN A 21 -13.51 -8.09 10.09
C GLN A 21 -14.40 -7.57 8.95
N GLU A 22 -14.66 -8.41 7.94
CA GLU A 22 -15.52 -8.08 6.81
C GLU A 22 -16.58 -9.16 6.57
N LYS A 23 -17.81 -8.74 6.24
CA LYS A 23 -18.86 -9.64 5.79
C LYS A 23 -18.59 -10.09 4.35
N HIS A 24 -18.93 -11.34 4.02
CA HIS A 24 -18.86 -11.86 2.64
C HIS A 24 -19.65 -10.95 1.69
N ASP A 25 -18.94 -10.18 0.88
CA ASP A 25 -19.55 -9.25 -0.08
C ASP A 25 -18.99 -9.48 -1.48
N LYS A 26 -19.78 -10.17 -2.31
CA LYS A 26 -19.41 -10.54 -3.69
C LYS A 26 -19.03 -9.32 -4.54
N TRP A 27 -19.60 -8.15 -4.27
CA TRP A 27 -19.29 -6.91 -5.00
C TRP A 27 -17.92 -6.36 -4.63
N ARG A 28 -17.50 -6.49 -3.37
CA ARG A 28 -16.16 -6.08 -2.95
C ARG A 28 -15.09 -6.99 -3.54
N PHE A 29 -15.34 -8.29 -3.54
CA PHE A 29 -14.45 -9.24 -4.20
C PHE A 29 -14.29 -8.94 -5.70
N LEU A 30 -15.40 -8.64 -6.39
CA LEU A 30 -15.36 -8.29 -7.81
C LEU A 30 -14.59 -6.98 -8.06
N ALA A 31 -14.80 -5.95 -7.24
CA ALA A 31 -14.06 -4.70 -7.35
C ALA A 31 -12.55 -4.92 -7.12
N LEU A 32 -12.16 -5.73 -6.14
CA LEU A 32 -10.75 -6.07 -5.90
C LEU A 32 -10.11 -6.77 -7.09
N LEU A 33 -10.81 -7.73 -7.71
CA LEU A 33 -10.34 -8.41 -8.91
C LEU A 33 -10.16 -7.43 -10.09
N LEU A 34 -11.12 -6.52 -10.28
CA LEU A 34 -11.06 -5.49 -11.32
C LEU A 34 -9.89 -4.52 -11.09
N GLY A 35 -9.72 -4.05 -9.86
CA GLY A 35 -8.62 -3.15 -9.50
C GLY A 35 -7.25 -3.81 -9.69
N MET A 36 -7.13 -5.08 -9.29
CA MET A 36 -5.91 -5.86 -9.45
C MET A 36 -5.57 -6.08 -10.92
N THR A 37 -6.57 -6.44 -11.73
CA THR A 37 -6.40 -6.60 -13.18
C THR A 37 -5.96 -5.28 -13.83
N GLY A 38 -6.57 -4.16 -13.43
CA GLY A 38 -6.16 -2.83 -13.87
C GLY A 38 -4.71 -2.52 -13.50
N ILE A 39 -4.31 -2.73 -12.25
CA ILE A 39 -2.93 -2.45 -11.82
C ILE A 39 -1.90 -3.34 -12.55
N LEU A 40 -2.21 -4.63 -12.77
CA LEU A 40 -1.37 -5.53 -13.55
C LEU A 40 -1.18 -5.05 -14.99
N LEU A 41 -2.24 -4.50 -15.60
CA LEU A 41 -2.18 -3.92 -16.93
C LEU A 41 -1.38 -2.61 -16.97
N ILE A 42 -1.42 -1.78 -15.92
CA ILE A 42 -0.62 -0.55 -15.82
C ILE A 42 0.88 -0.87 -15.79
N ILE A 43 1.27 -1.85 -14.96
CA ILE A 43 2.68 -2.20 -14.74
C ILE A 43 3.23 -3.04 -15.90
N GLY A 44 2.35 -3.72 -16.63
CA GLY A 44 2.71 -4.72 -17.63
C GLY A 44 3.07 -6.05 -16.97
N ILE A 45 2.57 -7.14 -17.55
CA ILE A 45 2.85 -8.50 -17.08
C ILE A 45 4.28 -8.87 -17.50
N ASN A 46 5.26 -8.48 -16.69
CA ASN A 46 6.63 -8.97 -16.86
C ASN A 46 6.79 -10.28 -16.07
N THR A 47 6.41 -11.40 -16.70
CA THR A 47 6.50 -12.75 -16.12
C THR A 47 7.93 -13.26 -15.96
N ALA A 48 8.92 -12.61 -16.56
CA ALA A 48 10.31 -13.07 -16.58
C ALA A 48 10.94 -13.18 -15.17
N GLY A 49 10.42 -12.44 -14.18
CA GLY A 49 10.92 -12.47 -12.80
C GLY A 49 10.14 -13.37 -11.82
N LEU A 50 9.02 -13.97 -12.23
CA LEU A 50 8.11 -14.67 -11.30
C LEU A 50 8.73 -15.95 -10.70
N TYR A 51 9.61 -16.62 -11.43
CA TYR A 51 10.20 -17.92 -11.03
C TYR A 51 11.49 -17.82 -10.18
N SER A 52 11.88 -16.61 -9.76
CA SER A 52 13.09 -16.43 -8.95
C SER A 52 12.80 -16.74 -7.47
N SER A 53 13.75 -17.33 -6.74
CA SER A 53 13.66 -17.51 -5.27
C SER A 53 13.42 -16.19 -4.53
N TRP A 54 13.78 -15.05 -5.14
CA TRP A 54 13.50 -13.71 -4.63
C TRP A 54 12.01 -13.34 -4.63
N THR A 55 11.18 -14.01 -5.43
CA THR A 55 9.72 -13.80 -5.47
C THR A 55 9.07 -14.20 -4.15
N LEU A 56 9.52 -15.29 -3.51
CA LEU A 56 9.01 -15.75 -2.22
C LEU A 56 9.30 -14.74 -1.11
N LEU A 57 10.54 -14.22 -1.06
CA LEU A 57 10.92 -13.16 -0.13
C LEU A 57 10.09 -11.89 -0.34
N ALA A 58 9.83 -11.52 -1.60
CA ALA A 58 9.01 -10.37 -1.93
C ALA A 58 7.51 -10.54 -1.60
N MET A 59 7.02 -11.78 -1.44
CA MET A 59 5.66 -12.05 -0.95
C MET A 59 5.53 -11.92 0.58
N ILE A 60 6.64 -11.93 1.33
CA ILE A 60 6.62 -11.72 2.79
C ILE A 60 6.18 -10.29 3.13
N THR A 61 6.62 -9.30 2.36
CA THR A 61 6.23 -7.89 2.52
C THR A 61 4.71 -7.68 2.45
N PRO A 62 4.00 -8.09 1.39
CA PRO A 62 2.57 -7.88 1.29
C PRO A 62 1.78 -8.70 2.32
N LEU A 63 2.26 -9.90 2.69
CA LEU A 63 1.69 -10.69 3.78
C LEU A 63 1.81 -9.99 5.13
N GLY A 64 3.02 -9.50 5.46
CA GLY A 64 3.26 -8.75 6.69
C GLY A 64 2.42 -7.48 6.76
N PHE A 65 2.31 -6.76 5.64
CA PHE A 65 1.46 -5.58 5.55
C PHE A 65 -0.01 -5.91 5.77
N ALA A 66 -0.50 -6.99 5.17
CA ALA A 66 -1.87 -7.46 5.36
C ALA A 66 -2.15 -7.81 6.82
N LEU A 67 -1.28 -8.63 7.43
CA LEU A 67 -1.40 -9.01 8.85
C LEU A 67 -1.32 -7.80 9.78
N CYS A 68 -0.42 -6.85 9.53
CA CYS A 68 -0.36 -5.60 10.28
C CYS A 68 -1.66 -4.81 10.15
N SER A 69 -2.16 -4.59 8.94
CA SER A 69 -3.39 -3.82 8.72
C SER A 69 -4.60 -4.45 9.41
N LEU A 70 -4.67 -5.79 9.43
CA LEU A 70 -5.72 -6.54 10.12
C LEU A 70 -5.56 -6.52 11.63
N TYR A 71 -4.35 -6.66 12.14
CA TYR A 71 -4.07 -6.57 13.56
C TYR A 71 -4.41 -5.18 14.11
N ILE A 72 -4.08 -4.13 13.36
CA ILE A 72 -4.46 -2.75 13.67
C ILE A 72 -5.99 -2.62 13.64
N GLY A 73 -6.67 -3.12 12.60
CA GLY A 73 -8.13 -3.10 12.52
C GLY A 73 -8.86 -3.90 13.62
N ALA A 74 -8.24 -4.96 14.15
CA ALA A 74 -8.87 -5.87 15.12
C ALA A 74 -8.55 -5.59 16.58
N LYS A 75 -7.33 -5.16 16.88
CA LYS A 75 -6.81 -5.09 18.25
C LYS A 75 -6.32 -3.70 18.65
N GLN A 76 -6.38 -2.69 17.78
CA GLN A 76 -5.96 -1.34 18.17
C GLN A 76 -6.93 -0.81 19.24
N PRO A 77 -6.46 -0.53 20.48
CA PRO A 77 -7.27 0.06 21.53
C PRO A 77 -7.80 1.42 21.10
N GLN A 78 -9.08 1.71 21.36
CA GLN A 78 -9.70 2.98 20.95
C GLN A 78 -9.01 4.22 21.58
N GLU A 79 -8.34 4.05 22.72
CA GLU A 79 -7.62 5.09 23.44
C GLU A 79 -6.26 5.44 22.82
N LEU A 80 -5.72 4.60 21.93
CA LEU A 80 -4.44 4.88 21.27
C LEU A 80 -4.63 5.92 20.15
N ASN A 81 -3.88 7.01 20.24
CA ASN A 81 -3.90 8.05 19.22
C ASN A 81 -3.12 7.56 17.98
N SER A 82 -3.56 7.90 16.77
CA SER A 82 -2.93 7.44 15.51
C SER A 82 -1.46 7.84 15.42
N LEU A 83 -1.10 8.99 16.00
CA LEU A 83 0.28 9.44 16.13
C LEU A 83 1.11 8.54 17.06
N GLN A 84 0.55 8.07 18.18
CA GLN A 84 1.26 7.18 19.09
C GLN A 84 1.51 5.81 18.45
N ALA A 85 0.52 5.30 17.69
CA ALA A 85 0.66 4.05 16.95
C ALA A 85 1.73 4.15 15.84
N ALA A 86 1.72 5.24 15.06
CA ALA A 86 2.72 5.48 14.02
C ALA A 86 4.13 5.66 14.61
N SER A 87 4.28 6.46 15.66
CA SER A 87 5.58 6.66 16.34
C SER A 87 6.10 5.37 16.96
N GLY A 88 5.24 4.58 17.61
CA GLY A 88 5.62 3.27 18.15
C GLY A 88 6.09 2.32 17.07
N MET A 89 5.37 2.23 15.95
CA MET A 89 5.75 1.42 14.79
C MET A 89 7.11 1.84 14.22
N LEU A 90 7.33 3.14 14.01
CA LEU A 90 8.59 3.67 13.48
C LEU A 90 9.76 3.45 14.44
N LEU A 91 9.56 3.61 15.75
CA LEU A 91 10.59 3.33 16.75
C LEU A 91 10.97 1.85 16.78
N THR A 92 9.98 0.94 16.80
CA THR A 92 10.25 -0.50 16.77
C THR A 92 10.95 -0.90 15.46
N ALA A 93 10.51 -0.37 14.32
CA ALA A 93 11.16 -0.60 13.03
C ALA A 93 12.62 -0.14 13.05
N SER A 94 12.89 1.05 13.61
CA SER A 94 14.24 1.56 13.77
C SER A 94 15.11 0.62 14.60
N ILE A 95 14.64 0.19 15.78
CA ILE A 95 15.36 -0.75 16.66
C ILE A 95 15.67 -2.07 15.95
N LEU A 96 14.71 -2.64 15.22
CA LEU A 96 14.90 -3.89 14.47
C LEU A 96 15.89 -3.75 13.31
N LEU A 97 15.97 -2.57 12.69
CA LEU A 97 16.86 -2.32 11.56
C LEU A 97 18.30 -1.98 11.98
N ILE A 98 18.53 -1.45 13.18
CA ILE A 98 19.87 -1.15 13.71
C ILE A 98 20.88 -2.30 13.51
N PRO A 99 20.62 -3.55 13.96
CA PRO A 99 21.59 -4.63 13.80
C PRO A 99 21.89 -4.98 12.33
N MET A 100 20.88 -4.86 11.45
CA MET A 100 21.04 -5.05 10.01
C MET A 100 21.93 -3.96 9.40
N VAL A 101 21.72 -2.70 9.77
CA VAL A 101 22.51 -1.55 9.29
C VAL A 101 23.97 -1.67 9.73
N ILE A 102 24.22 -2.09 10.98
CA ILE A 102 25.57 -2.30 11.51
C ILE A 102 26.27 -3.43 10.74
N ASN A 103 25.59 -4.57 10.55
CA ASN A 103 26.16 -5.74 9.87
C ASN A 103 26.48 -5.45 8.38
N GLN A 104 25.66 -4.65 7.72
CA GLN A 104 25.86 -4.29 6.31
C GLN A 104 26.78 -3.06 6.12
N HIS A 105 27.25 -2.44 7.20
CA HIS A 105 27.96 -1.16 7.18
C HIS A 105 27.24 -0.06 6.36
N ALA A 106 25.91 -0.12 6.31
CA ALA A 106 25.08 0.73 5.46
C ALA A 106 24.68 2.06 6.12
N PHE A 107 25.34 2.44 7.21
CA PHE A 107 25.01 3.65 7.93
C PHE A 107 25.44 4.90 7.14
N TYR A 108 24.45 5.68 6.71
CA TYR A 108 24.69 6.91 5.97
C TYR A 108 24.56 8.12 6.91
N SER A 109 25.69 8.76 7.21
CA SER A 109 25.69 9.94 8.09
C SER A 109 25.08 11.16 7.39
N LEU A 110 24.11 11.80 8.05
CA LEU A 110 23.58 13.10 7.62
C LEU A 110 24.49 14.28 8.01
N SER A 111 25.57 14.07 8.77
CA SER A 111 26.49 15.14 9.17
C SER A 111 27.27 15.74 7.99
N GLY A 112 27.52 17.07 8.03
CA GLY A 112 28.21 17.82 6.96
C GLY A 112 27.27 18.55 5.98
N PRO A 113 27.77 19.11 4.87
CA PRO A 113 26.97 19.91 3.93
C PRO A 113 25.83 19.09 3.29
N LEU A 114 24.71 19.76 3.02
CA LEU A 114 23.50 19.18 2.41
C LEU A 114 23.72 18.92 0.92
N THR A 115 24.18 17.72 0.59
CA THR A 115 24.21 17.21 -0.79
C THR A 115 22.79 16.89 -1.27
N VAL A 116 22.58 16.86 -2.59
CA VAL A 116 21.28 16.50 -3.21
C VAL A 116 20.73 15.17 -2.68
N VAL A 117 21.61 14.17 -2.51
CA VAL A 117 21.25 12.86 -1.95
C VAL A 117 20.67 12.99 -0.53
N LYS A 118 21.26 13.81 0.33
CA LYS A 118 20.77 14.05 1.69
C LYS A 118 19.43 14.76 1.69
N GLN A 119 19.21 15.70 0.77
CA GLN A 119 17.93 16.38 0.63
C GLN A 119 16.81 15.39 0.24
N ILE A 120 17.10 14.46 -0.68
CA ILE A 120 16.16 13.39 -1.07
C ILE A 120 15.87 12.46 0.12
N ILE A 121 16.89 12.08 0.90
CA ILE A 121 16.69 11.26 2.10
C ILE A 121 15.79 11.97 3.13
N ILE A 122 16.04 13.26 3.40
CA ILE A 122 15.19 14.03 4.32
C ILE A 122 13.76 14.11 3.80
N LEU A 123 13.58 14.34 2.49
CA LEU A 123 12.27 14.38 1.86
C LEU A 123 11.52 13.03 2.00
N GLU A 124 12.21 11.92 1.78
CA GLU A 124 11.66 10.57 1.97
C GLU A 124 11.23 10.33 3.42
N ILE A 125 12.07 10.70 4.40
CA ILE A 125 11.72 10.59 5.83
C ILE A 125 10.43 11.36 6.16
N ILE A 126 10.29 12.58 5.63
CA ILE A 126 9.12 13.42 5.85
C ILE A 126 7.87 12.78 5.20
N LEU A 127 7.98 12.40 3.92
CA LEU A 127 6.88 11.76 3.17
C LEU A 127 6.43 10.45 3.81
N SER A 128 7.37 9.60 4.21
CA SER A 128 7.09 8.32 4.85
C SER A 128 6.45 8.50 6.22
N SER A 129 6.95 9.43 7.04
CA SER A 129 6.35 9.73 8.36
C SER A 129 4.91 10.22 8.23
N LEU A 130 4.64 11.15 7.31
CA LEU A 130 3.28 11.60 6.98
C LEU A 130 2.41 10.46 6.44
N GLY A 131 2.96 9.62 5.57
CA GLY A 131 2.29 8.48 4.97
C GLY A 131 1.82 7.46 6.01
N TYR A 132 2.68 7.09 6.97
CA TYR A 132 2.29 6.18 8.05
C TYR A 132 1.26 6.79 9.01
N LEU A 133 1.35 8.09 9.28
CA LEU A 133 0.35 8.79 10.09
C LEU A 133 -1.03 8.75 9.41
N LEU A 134 -1.07 9.06 8.10
CA LEU A 134 -2.29 8.95 7.29
C LEU A 134 -2.79 7.50 7.20
N PHE A 135 -1.90 6.51 7.10
CA PHE A 135 -2.25 5.09 7.12
C PHE A 135 -3.06 4.71 8.37
N PHE A 136 -2.57 5.07 9.55
CA PHE A 136 -3.29 4.79 10.80
C PHE A 136 -4.60 5.56 10.91
N ILE A 137 -4.65 6.81 10.44
CA ILE A 137 -5.89 7.59 10.39
C ILE A 137 -6.91 6.93 9.46
N LEU A 138 -6.50 6.53 8.25
CA LEU A 138 -7.39 5.92 7.26
C LEU A 138 -7.95 4.57 7.75
N ILE A 139 -7.10 3.72 8.33
CA ILE A 139 -7.55 2.44 8.88
C ILE A 139 -8.59 2.66 9.98
N ARG A 140 -8.35 3.63 10.87
CA ARG A 140 -9.28 3.93 11.97
C ARG A 140 -10.61 4.51 11.47
N MET A 141 -10.59 5.34 10.44
CA MET A 141 -11.80 6.01 9.93
C MET A 141 -12.62 5.16 8.96
N ALA A 142 -11.96 4.44 8.04
CA ALA A 142 -12.60 3.80 6.90
C ALA A 142 -12.33 2.28 6.80
N GLY A 143 -11.49 1.75 7.69
CA GLY A 143 -11.15 0.33 7.75
C GLY A 143 -10.01 -0.09 6.82
N PRO A 144 -9.41 -1.28 7.08
CA PRO A 144 -8.23 -1.76 6.35
C PRO A 144 -8.50 -2.03 4.87
N VAL A 145 -9.74 -2.37 4.48
CA VAL A 145 -10.12 -2.59 3.08
C VAL A 145 -10.27 -1.28 2.30
N PHE A 146 -10.62 -0.16 2.93
CA PHE A 146 -10.57 1.13 2.24
C PHE A 146 -9.11 1.54 2.00
N TYR A 147 -8.23 1.31 2.97
CA TYR A 147 -6.81 1.60 2.80
C TYR A 147 -6.15 0.78 1.68
N SER A 148 -6.56 -0.46 1.45
CA SER A 148 -6.00 -1.22 0.32
C SER A 148 -6.28 -0.57 -1.05
N LEU A 149 -7.30 0.31 -1.15
CA LEU A 149 -7.62 1.08 -2.35
C LEU A 149 -6.66 2.24 -2.60
N THR A 150 -6.03 2.79 -1.55
CA THR A 150 -5.05 3.86 -1.73
C THR A 150 -3.91 3.41 -2.64
N GLY A 151 -3.57 2.11 -2.67
CA GLY A 151 -2.61 1.57 -3.65
C GLY A 151 -3.05 1.72 -5.11
N GLY A 152 -4.36 1.58 -5.39
CA GLY A 152 -4.93 1.85 -6.72
C GLY A 152 -4.84 3.32 -7.09
N ILE A 153 -5.15 4.22 -6.17
CA ILE A 153 -5.01 5.68 -6.38
C ILE A 153 -3.54 6.03 -6.62
N VAL A 154 -2.62 5.55 -5.79
CA VAL A 154 -1.17 5.78 -5.94
C VAL A 154 -0.67 5.32 -7.32
N SER A 155 -1.17 4.18 -7.82
CA SER A 155 -0.82 3.68 -9.16
C SER A 155 -1.31 4.62 -10.27
N LEU A 156 -2.53 5.15 -10.15
CA LEU A 156 -3.08 6.15 -11.08
C LEU A 156 -2.28 7.45 -11.05
N THR A 157 -1.97 7.97 -9.86
CA THR A 157 -1.19 9.21 -9.72
C THR A 157 0.24 9.02 -10.24
N GLY A 158 0.82 7.83 -10.07
CA GLY A 158 2.12 7.48 -10.63
C GLY A 158 2.12 7.57 -12.16
N LEU A 159 1.11 6.99 -12.83
CA LEU A 159 0.96 7.09 -14.28
C LEU A 159 0.73 8.54 -14.74
N PHE A 160 -0.07 9.31 -13.98
CA PHE A 160 -0.32 10.72 -14.27
C PHE A 160 0.95 11.57 -14.23
N TRP A 161 1.78 11.40 -13.20
CA TRP A 161 3.07 12.07 -13.10
C TRP A 161 4.07 11.54 -14.14
N GLY A 162 4.01 10.26 -14.50
CA GLY A 162 4.74 9.66 -15.64
C GLY A 162 4.48 10.42 -16.94
N TYR A 163 3.20 10.64 -17.27
CA TYR A 163 2.81 11.42 -18.44
C TYR A 163 3.25 12.89 -18.34
N LEU A 164 3.00 13.55 -17.21
CA LEU A 164 3.19 15.01 -17.08
C LEU A 164 4.66 15.43 -16.96
N VAL A 165 5.47 14.67 -16.20
CA VAL A 165 6.88 15.02 -15.93
C VAL A 165 7.84 14.32 -16.87
N PHE A 166 7.57 13.06 -17.22
CA PHE A 166 8.47 12.26 -18.06
C PHE A 166 8.01 12.21 -19.53
N GLY A 167 6.84 12.77 -19.86
CA GLY A 167 6.31 12.78 -21.23
C GLY A 167 5.90 11.40 -21.72
N GLU A 168 5.69 10.44 -20.82
CA GLU A 168 5.33 9.07 -21.19
C GLU A 168 3.91 9.01 -21.75
N THR A 169 3.77 8.75 -23.05
CA THR A 169 2.44 8.61 -23.66
C THR A 169 1.79 7.29 -23.20
N PRO A 170 0.65 7.33 -22.50
CA PRO A 170 -0.01 6.11 -22.05
C PRO A 170 -0.45 5.30 -23.27
N THR A 171 -0.08 4.02 -23.27
CA THR A 171 -0.53 3.07 -24.29
C THR A 171 -2.03 2.81 -24.16
N SER A 172 -2.69 2.36 -25.24
CA SER A 172 -4.13 2.03 -25.20
C SER A 172 -4.47 1.01 -24.10
N VAL A 173 -3.54 0.10 -23.79
CA VAL A 173 -3.67 -0.86 -22.69
C VAL A 173 -3.67 -0.16 -21.32
N GLN A 174 -2.78 0.81 -21.10
CA GLN A 174 -2.74 1.60 -19.87
C GLN A 174 -3.98 2.47 -19.69
N SER A 175 -4.56 3.01 -20.77
CA SER A 175 -5.83 3.74 -20.68
C SER A 175 -7.00 2.86 -20.23
N VAL A 176 -7.11 1.64 -20.76
CA VAL A 176 -8.10 0.64 -20.30
C VAL A 176 -7.85 0.25 -18.86
N ALA A 177 -6.58 0.12 -18.48
CA ALA A 177 -6.17 -0.21 -17.13
C ALA A 177 -6.58 0.88 -16.12
N VAL A 178 -6.40 2.16 -16.48
CA VAL A 178 -6.88 3.31 -15.70
C VAL A 178 -8.39 3.25 -15.50
N ALA A 179 -9.15 3.00 -16.57
CA ALA A 179 -10.61 2.88 -16.49
C ALA A 179 -11.04 1.73 -15.56
N LEU A 180 -10.36 0.58 -15.61
CA LEU A 180 -10.61 -0.56 -14.72
C LEU A 180 -10.34 -0.21 -13.24
N VAL A 181 -9.23 0.47 -12.95
CA VAL A 181 -8.91 0.90 -11.57
C VAL A 181 -9.95 1.91 -11.09
N ILE A 182 -10.30 2.91 -11.88
CA ILE A 182 -11.33 3.90 -11.50
C ILE A 182 -12.67 3.20 -11.24
N PHE A 183 -13.08 2.29 -12.12
CA PHE A 183 -14.32 1.54 -11.95
C PHE A 183 -14.30 0.66 -10.69
N SER A 184 -13.17 0.03 -10.38
CA SER A 184 -13.01 -0.74 -9.14
C SER A 184 -13.15 0.13 -7.89
N LEU A 185 -12.55 1.32 -7.88
CA LEU A 185 -12.63 2.27 -6.77
C LEU A 185 -14.06 2.76 -6.59
N PHE A 186 -14.74 3.09 -7.69
CA PHE A 186 -16.13 3.51 -7.67
C PHE A 186 -17.06 2.41 -7.12
N LEU A 187 -16.94 1.19 -7.64
CA LEU A 187 -17.78 0.06 -7.24
C LEU A 187 -17.60 -0.26 -5.75
N LEU A 188 -16.37 -0.20 -5.25
CA LEU A 188 -16.08 -0.49 -3.84
C LEU A 188 -16.50 0.65 -2.90
N SER A 189 -16.27 1.92 -3.30
CA SER A 189 -16.71 3.10 -2.55
C SER A 189 -18.25 3.17 -2.43
N TRP A 190 -18.95 2.93 -3.54
CA TRP A 190 -20.42 2.86 -3.56
C TRP A 190 -20.95 1.78 -2.63
N ARG A 191 -20.28 0.62 -2.58
CA ARG A 191 -20.68 -0.49 -1.70
C ARG A 191 -20.46 -0.18 -0.23
N GLN A 192 -19.36 0.48 0.13
CA GLN A 192 -19.10 0.92 1.49
C GLN A 192 -20.11 1.96 1.98
N SER A 193 -20.45 2.95 1.16
CA SER A 193 -21.50 3.94 1.48
C SER A 193 -22.85 3.28 1.79
N ARG A 194 -23.18 2.17 1.12
CA ARG A 194 -24.41 1.42 1.40
C ARG A 194 -24.35 0.58 2.68
N GLN A 195 -23.17 0.14 3.10
CA GLN A 195 -23.02 -0.60 4.36
C GLN A 195 -23.09 0.31 5.59
N THR A 196 -22.53 1.53 5.51
CA THR A 196 -22.62 2.53 6.58
C THR A 196 -24.01 3.14 6.76
N GLN A 197 -24.86 3.12 5.72
CA GLN A 197 -26.26 3.55 5.81
C GLN A 197 -27.22 2.44 6.32
N GLY A 198 -26.75 1.19 6.38
CA GLY A 198 -27.56 0.03 6.80
C GLY A 198 -27.18 -0.54 8.18
N ALA A 199 -26.31 0.14 8.93
CA ALA A 199 -25.93 -0.18 10.31
C ALA A 199 -26.51 0.89 11.25
#